data_AF-A0A382EIQ7-F1
#
_entry.id   AF-A0A382EIQ7-F1
#
_cell.length_a   1.000
_cell.length_b   1.000
_cell.length_c   1.000
_cell.angle_alpha   90.00
_cell.angle_beta   90.00
_cell.angle_gamma   90.00
#
_symmetry.space_group_name_H-M   'P 1'
#
loop_
_entity.id
_entity.type
_entity.pdbx_description
1 polymer ?
#
loop_
_entity_poly.entity_id
_entity_poly.type
_entity_poly.pdbx_seq_one_letter_code
_entity_poly.pdbx_strand_id
1 'polypeptide(L)'
;MKKLLPSILLTCLLSQAEDTPKPFNTQELSSPFLKPTEALKAITVPEGFRVQLAAAEPMVQQPIDMAWDARGRLWIAECYTYAEKETNFEKRLKDRIIILEDTNQDGVFDKRKIFWDGASQLTSIEIGFGGFWAACAPEILFLADKNGDDKPD
;
A
#
# COMPACT_ATOMS: atom_id res chain seq x y z
N MET A 1 -42.28 -27.81 28.68
CA MET A 1 -40.81 -27.74 28.50
C MET A 1 -40.53 -27.07 27.16
N LYS A 2 -40.25 -25.76 27.14
CA LYS A 2 -39.96 -24.99 25.92
C LYS A 2 -38.48 -25.18 25.56
N LYS A 3 -38.19 -25.77 24.41
CA LYS A 3 -36.83 -25.91 23.89
C LYS A 3 -36.42 -24.56 23.28
N LEU A 4 -35.44 -23.89 23.88
CA LEU A 4 -34.74 -22.75 23.26
C LEU A 4 -33.88 -23.26 22.11
N LEU A 5 -34.06 -22.73 20.91
CA LEU A 5 -33.07 -22.84 19.83
C LEU A 5 -31.94 -21.81 20.08
N PRO A 6 -30.67 -22.14 19.79
CA PRO A 6 -29.58 -21.19 19.91
C PRO A 6 -29.65 -20.19 18.74
N SER A 7 -29.68 -18.91 19.08
CA SER A 7 -29.56 -17.80 18.13
C SER A 7 -28.14 -17.80 17.55
N ILE A 8 -28.00 -18.12 16.26
CA ILE A 8 -26.73 -17.99 15.54
C ILE A 8 -26.51 -16.49 15.32
N LEU A 9 -25.63 -15.92 16.12
CA LEU A 9 -25.19 -14.54 15.98
C LEU A 9 -24.29 -14.48 14.74
N LEU A 10 -24.84 -14.02 13.62
CA LEU A 10 -24.08 -13.70 12.42
C LEU A 10 -23.27 -12.43 12.72
N THR A 11 -22.06 -12.58 13.25
CA THR A 11 -21.09 -11.49 13.38
C THR A 11 -20.68 -11.05 11.98
N CYS A 12 -21.33 -9.99 11.51
CA CYS A 12 -20.91 -9.23 10.35
C CYS A 12 -19.50 -8.69 10.65
N LEU A 13 -18.47 -9.27 10.02
CA LEU A 13 -17.11 -8.73 10.03
C LEU A 13 -17.17 -7.39 9.27
N LEU A 14 -17.38 -6.30 10.00
CA LEU A 14 -17.03 -4.97 9.51
C LEU A 14 -15.53 -5.01 9.21
N SER A 15 -15.19 -4.95 7.92
CA SER A 15 -13.85 -4.58 7.49
C SER A 15 -13.56 -3.23 8.15
N GLN A 16 -12.63 -3.20 9.13
CA GLN A 16 -12.13 -1.93 9.61
C GLN A 16 -11.52 -1.24 8.39
N ALA A 17 -12.02 -0.06 8.05
CA ALA A 17 -11.26 0.83 7.18
C ALA A 17 -9.90 1.00 7.85
N GLU A 18 -8.85 0.44 7.23
CA GLU A 18 -7.49 0.59 7.73
C GLU A 18 -7.22 2.09 7.85
N ASP A 19 -6.79 2.54 9.03
CA ASP A 19 -6.64 3.96 9.36
C ASP A 19 -5.44 4.51 8.57
N THR A 20 -5.67 4.87 7.31
CA THR A 20 -4.70 5.53 6.45
C THR A 20 -4.60 6.99 6.88
N PRO A 21 -3.45 7.45 7.40
CA PRO A 21 -3.29 8.84 7.79
C PRO A 21 -3.57 9.70 6.57
N LYS A 22 -4.40 10.73 6.73
CA LYS A 22 -4.66 11.68 5.64
C LYS A 22 -3.33 12.35 5.27
N PRO A 23 -2.83 12.18 4.03
CA PRO A 23 -1.62 12.87 3.61
C PRO A 23 -1.82 14.38 3.77
N PHE A 24 -0.85 15.04 4.40
CA PHE A 24 -0.82 16.49 4.46
C PHE A 24 0.00 17.00 3.28
N ASN A 25 -0.64 17.75 2.37
CA ASN A 25 0.09 18.37 1.28
C ASN A 25 0.82 19.61 1.80
N THR A 26 2.14 19.55 1.76
CA THR A 26 3.05 20.61 2.17
C THR A 26 3.33 21.61 1.04
N GLN A 27 3.02 21.26 -0.20
CA GLN A 27 3.22 22.10 -1.37
C GLN A 27 2.02 23.03 -1.61
N GLU A 28 2.27 24.31 -1.89
CA GLU A 28 1.22 25.22 -2.35
C GLU A 28 0.64 24.75 -3.69
N LEU A 29 -0.69 24.65 -3.75
CA LEU A 29 -1.40 24.23 -4.94
C LEU A 29 -1.46 25.37 -5.96
N SER A 30 -0.59 25.35 -6.97
CA SER A 30 -0.67 26.25 -8.12
C SER A 30 -1.78 25.87 -9.11
N SER A 31 -2.34 24.66 -8.98
CA SER A 31 -3.41 24.10 -9.83
C SER A 31 -4.18 23.00 -9.07
N PRO A 32 -5.46 22.74 -9.40
CA PRO A 32 -6.20 21.64 -8.78
C PRO A 32 -5.60 20.28 -9.16
N PHE A 33 -5.64 19.33 -8.23
CA PHE A 33 -5.29 17.94 -8.52
C PHE A 33 -6.27 17.32 -9.52
N LEU A 34 -5.74 16.57 -10.48
CA LEU A 34 -6.55 15.77 -11.38
C LEU A 34 -7.09 14.55 -10.63
N LYS A 35 -8.32 14.15 -10.93
CA LYS A 35 -8.78 12.81 -10.55
C LYS A 35 -7.93 11.75 -11.27
N PRO A 36 -7.78 10.53 -10.72
CA PRO A 36 -7.00 9.47 -11.37
C PRO A 36 -7.39 9.21 -12.84
N THR A 37 -8.69 9.23 -13.14
CA THR A 37 -9.21 9.04 -14.51
C THR A 37 -8.97 10.23 -15.44
N GLU A 38 -8.75 11.43 -14.90
CA GLU A 38 -8.37 12.63 -15.65
C GLU A 38 -6.87 12.64 -15.90
N ALA A 39 -6.07 12.27 -14.89
CA ALA A 39 -4.62 12.10 -15.03
C ALA A 39 -4.27 11.06 -16.10
N LEU A 40 -4.98 9.91 -16.13
CA LEU A 40 -4.81 8.88 -17.16
C LEU A 40 -4.99 9.44 -18.59
N LYS A 41 -5.96 10.35 -18.80
CA LYS A 41 -6.21 10.97 -20.12
C LYS A 41 -5.10 11.93 -20.54
N ALA A 42 -4.31 12.44 -19.59
CA ALA A 42 -3.21 13.36 -19.85
C ALA A 42 -1.90 12.63 -20.21
N ILE A 43 -1.82 11.31 -20.02
CA ILE A 43 -0.64 10.50 -20.35
C ILE A 43 -0.60 10.22 -21.85
N THR A 44 0.54 10.46 -22.48
CA THR A 44 0.82 10.08 -23.86
C THR A 44 1.86 8.96 -23.90
N VAL A 45 1.67 8.00 -24.80
CA VAL A 45 2.59 6.87 -25.01
C VAL A 45 2.83 6.63 -26.51
N PRO A 46 3.96 6.00 -26.89
CA PRO A 46 4.22 5.64 -28.28
C PRO A 46 3.17 4.69 -28.87
N GLU A 47 3.13 4.62 -30.20
CA GLU A 47 2.27 3.66 -30.90
C GLU A 47 2.55 2.22 -30.46
N GLY A 48 1.48 1.44 -30.27
CA GLY A 48 1.54 0.05 -29.78
C GLY A 48 1.56 -0.09 -28.26
N PHE A 49 1.70 1.00 -27.49
CA PHE A 49 1.61 0.98 -26.03
C PHE A 49 0.21 1.42 -25.54
N ARG A 50 -0.18 0.92 -24.36
CA ARG A 50 -1.36 1.37 -23.64
C ARG A 50 -1.03 1.62 -22.18
N VAL A 51 -1.75 2.55 -21.55
CA VAL A 51 -1.71 2.79 -20.10
C VAL A 51 -3.09 2.53 -19.54
N GLN A 52 -3.15 1.92 -18.37
CA GLN A 52 -4.38 1.69 -17.62
C GLN A 52 -4.19 2.15 -16.17
N LEU A 53 -5.28 2.57 -15.54
CA LEU A 53 -5.26 2.87 -14.12
C LEU A 53 -5.38 1.56 -13.33
N ALA A 54 -4.29 1.12 -12.70
CA ALA A 54 -4.27 -0.13 -11.93
C ALA A 54 -4.61 0.05 -10.44
N ALA A 55 -4.19 1.17 -9.84
CA ALA A 55 -4.51 1.56 -8.47
C ALA A 55 -4.44 3.10 -8.33
N ALA A 56 -5.18 3.64 -7.37
CA ALA A 56 -5.19 5.06 -7.01
C ALA A 56 -5.58 5.23 -5.54
N GLU A 57 -5.52 6.45 -5.02
CA GLU A 57 -5.98 6.76 -3.68
C GLU A 57 -7.47 6.36 -3.50
N PRO A 58 -7.85 5.78 -2.35
CA PRO A 58 -7.04 5.53 -1.14
C PRO A 58 -6.30 4.18 -1.12
N MET A 59 -6.34 3.39 -2.19
CA MET A 59 -5.76 2.04 -2.21
C MET A 59 -4.22 2.06 -2.09
N VAL A 60 -3.59 3.05 -2.73
CA VAL A 60 -2.15 3.33 -2.64
C VAL A 60 -1.95 4.82 -2.40
N GLN A 61 -1.02 5.19 -1.52
CA GLN A 61 -0.67 6.58 -1.25
C GLN A 61 0.83 6.72 -1.01
N GLN A 62 1.43 7.81 -1.49
CA GLN A 62 2.87 8.08 -1.34
C GLN A 62 3.78 6.89 -1.76
N PRO A 63 3.53 6.22 -2.91
CA PRO A 63 4.37 5.10 -3.33
C PRO A 63 5.78 5.61 -3.70
N ILE A 64 6.81 5.00 -3.12
CA ILE A 64 8.22 5.32 -3.41
C ILE A 64 8.96 4.19 -4.14
N ASP A 65 8.53 2.95 -3.92
CA ASP A 65 9.10 1.76 -4.55
C ASP A 65 8.07 0.63 -4.63
N MET A 66 8.30 -0.34 -5.51
CA MET A 66 7.43 -1.51 -5.69
C MET A 66 8.17 -2.76 -6.16
N ALA A 67 7.68 -3.93 -5.76
CA ALA A 67 8.22 -5.24 -6.16
C ALA A 67 7.10 -6.24 -6.47
N TRP A 68 7.35 -7.17 -7.39
CA TRP A 68 6.41 -8.23 -7.75
C TRP A 68 6.76 -9.54 -7.06
N ASP A 69 5.78 -10.21 -6.47
CA ASP A 69 6.00 -11.57 -5.99
C ASP A 69 5.68 -12.64 -7.05
N ALA A 70 6.08 -13.88 -6.76
CA ALA A 70 5.86 -15.01 -7.65
C ALA A 70 4.37 -15.38 -7.84
N ARG A 71 3.46 -14.78 -7.06
CA ARG A 71 2.00 -14.96 -7.18
C ARG A 71 1.36 -13.85 -8.02
N GLY A 72 2.14 -12.89 -8.51
CA GLY A 72 1.66 -11.76 -9.30
C GLY A 72 1.03 -10.65 -8.46
N ARG A 73 1.29 -10.59 -7.15
CA ARG A 73 0.89 -9.45 -6.32
C ARG A 73 1.92 -8.34 -6.39
N LEU A 74 1.46 -7.10 -6.30
CA LEU A 74 2.31 -5.92 -6.29
C LEU A 74 2.52 -5.45 -4.84
N TRP A 75 3.77 -5.45 -4.41
CA TRP A 75 4.18 -4.94 -3.12
C TRP A 75 4.62 -3.49 -3.28
N ILE A 76 4.19 -2.61 -2.37
CA ILE A 76 4.45 -1.17 -2.48
C ILE A 76 4.98 -0.63 -1.15
N ALA A 77 6.05 0.16 -1.23
CA ALA A 77 6.53 0.99 -0.14
C ALA A 77 5.79 2.33 -0.16
N GLU A 78 4.98 2.60 0.87
CA GLU A 78 4.33 3.88 1.12
C GLU A 78 5.19 4.72 2.09
N CYS A 79 5.72 5.86 1.63
CA CYS A 79 6.61 6.73 2.40
C CYS A 79 5.84 7.94 2.96
N TYR A 80 5.28 7.80 4.16
CA TYR A 80 4.56 8.86 4.84
C TYR A 80 5.46 9.74 5.72
N THR A 81 6.65 9.26 6.09
CA THR A 81 7.55 9.99 6.99
C THR A 81 8.33 11.07 6.26
N TYR A 82 8.50 11.01 4.94
CA TYR A 82 9.18 12.07 4.19
C TYR A 82 8.40 13.39 4.30
N ALA A 83 9.10 14.47 4.65
CA ALA A 83 8.52 15.78 4.85
C ALA A 83 9.39 16.86 4.20
N GLU A 84 8.88 18.09 4.16
CA GLU A 84 9.65 19.24 3.66
C GLU A 84 10.94 19.46 4.44
N LYS A 85 11.85 20.20 3.82
CA LYS A 85 13.21 20.47 4.30
C LYS A 85 13.30 20.86 5.78
N GLU A 86 12.36 21.65 6.31
CA GLU A 86 12.34 22.12 7.70
C GLU A 86 12.14 20.97 8.70
N THR A 87 11.30 19.99 8.33
CA THR A 87 10.97 18.83 9.15
C THR A 87 11.88 17.64 8.81
N ASN A 88 12.30 17.52 7.54
CA ASN A 88 13.02 16.42 6.91
C ASN A 88 12.25 15.09 6.98
N PHE A 89 11.97 14.59 8.19
CA PHE A 89 11.12 13.43 8.42
C PHE A 89 10.14 13.64 9.58
N GLU A 90 8.85 13.48 9.32
CA GLU A 90 7.79 13.51 10.32
C GLU A 90 7.65 12.14 11.00
N LYS A 91 8.44 11.92 12.05
CA LYS A 91 8.54 10.62 12.73
C LYS A 91 7.31 10.23 13.56
N ARG A 92 6.29 11.09 13.68
CA ARG A 92 4.97 10.71 14.22
C ARG A 92 4.16 9.86 13.24
N LEU A 93 4.44 9.97 11.94
CA LEU A 93 3.88 9.11 10.90
C LEU A 93 4.65 7.80 10.82
N LYS A 94 4.08 6.85 10.08
CA LYS A 94 4.69 5.54 9.82
C LYS A 94 4.61 5.20 8.36
N ASP A 95 5.75 4.78 7.83
CA ASP A 95 5.82 4.21 6.48
C ASP A 95 5.23 2.80 6.50
N ARG A 96 4.83 2.32 5.33
CA ARG A 96 4.15 1.03 5.21
C ARG A 96 4.69 0.25 4.03
N ILE A 97 4.67 -1.06 4.17
CA ILE A 97 4.73 -2.00 3.07
C ILE A 97 3.33 -2.59 2.91
N ILE A 98 2.73 -2.39 1.75
CA ILE A 98 1.41 -2.92 1.41
C ILE A 98 1.50 -3.90 0.27
N ILE A 99 0.45 -4.71 0.13
CA ILE A 99 0.28 -5.71 -0.90
C ILE A 99 -1.01 -5.38 -1.64
N LEU A 100 -0.92 -5.26 -2.96
CA LEU A 100 -2.04 -5.15 -3.86
C LEU A 100 -2.20 -6.45 -4.64
N GLU A 101 -3.44 -6.94 -4.72
CA GLU A 101 -3.79 -8.17 -5.43
C GLU A 101 -4.96 -7.87 -6.39
N ASP A 102 -4.78 -8.30 -7.63
CA ASP A 102 -5.79 -8.33 -8.67
C ASP A 102 -6.33 -9.76 -8.72
N THR A 103 -7.55 -9.94 -8.21
CA THR A 103 -8.17 -11.25 -8.00
C THR A 103 -8.96 -11.72 -9.22
N ASN A 104 -9.31 -10.80 -10.12
CA ASN A 104 -10.12 -11.08 -11.30
C ASN A 104 -9.29 -11.04 -12.60
N GLN A 105 -8.00 -10.67 -12.51
CA GLN A 105 -7.03 -10.58 -13.60
C GLN A 105 -7.43 -9.59 -14.70
N ASP A 106 -8.13 -8.51 -14.35
CA ASP A 106 -8.45 -7.42 -15.29
C ASP A 106 -7.37 -6.33 -15.36
N GLY A 107 -6.33 -6.44 -14.54
CA GLY A 107 -5.21 -5.52 -14.43
C GLY A 107 -5.49 -4.30 -13.55
N VAL A 108 -6.61 -4.30 -12.81
CA VAL A 108 -6.97 -3.35 -11.76
C VAL A 108 -6.93 -4.09 -10.43
N PHE A 109 -6.15 -3.59 -9.48
CA PHE A 109 -6.08 -4.21 -8.16
C PHE A 109 -7.40 -3.99 -7.40
N ASP A 110 -7.88 -5.03 -6.73
CA ASP A 110 -9.16 -5.00 -5.98
C ASP A 110 -8.99 -5.34 -4.49
N LYS A 111 -7.84 -5.87 -4.10
CA LYS A 111 -7.48 -6.15 -2.70
C LYS A 111 -6.25 -5.38 -2.27
N ARG A 112 -6.30 -4.91 -1.03
CA ARG A 112 -5.19 -4.27 -0.30
C ARG A 112 -4.97 -5.00 1.02
N LYS A 113 -3.72 -5.19 1.40
CA LYS A 113 -3.32 -5.69 2.72
C LYS A 113 -2.07 -4.95 3.19
N ILE A 114 -2.03 -4.56 4.46
CA ILE A 114 -0.79 -4.09 5.09
C ILE A 114 0.06 -5.30 5.49
N PHE A 115 1.30 -5.35 4.99
CA PHE A 115 2.31 -6.31 5.43
C PHE A 115 3.02 -5.81 6.70
N TRP A 116 3.49 -4.56 6.65
CA TRP A 116 4.22 -3.94 7.75
C TRP A 116 3.94 -2.44 7.81
N ASP A 117 3.61 -1.90 8.97
CA ASP A 117 3.29 -0.48 9.20
C ASP A 117 4.14 0.17 10.32
N GLY A 118 5.24 -0.48 10.68
CA GLY A 118 6.18 0.02 11.70
C GLY A 118 7.32 0.86 11.13
N ALA A 119 7.40 1.02 9.81
CA ALA A 119 8.55 1.55 9.11
C ALA A 119 8.75 3.06 9.32
N SER A 120 9.99 3.51 9.10
CA SER A 120 10.35 4.93 9.13
C SER A 120 11.54 5.16 8.19
N GLN A 121 11.47 6.25 7.42
CA GLN A 121 12.44 6.57 6.38
C GLN A 121 12.60 5.44 5.34
N LEU A 122 11.50 4.77 5.01
CA LEU A 122 11.44 3.70 4.01
C LEU A 122 11.63 4.29 2.61
N THR A 123 12.59 3.74 1.86
CA THR A 123 12.89 4.20 0.50
C THR A 123 12.83 3.11 -0.56
N SER A 124 13.01 1.83 -0.18
CA SER A 124 12.98 0.72 -1.13
C SER A 124 12.65 -0.61 -0.47
N ILE A 125 12.07 -1.53 -1.25
CA ILE A 125 11.73 -2.90 -0.86
C ILE A 125 12.19 -3.90 -1.93
N GLU A 126 12.57 -5.11 -1.52
CA GLU A 126 12.84 -6.23 -2.44
C GLU A 126 12.44 -7.56 -1.81
N ILE A 127 11.88 -8.47 -2.63
CA ILE A 127 11.46 -9.80 -2.19
C ILE A 127 12.64 -10.76 -2.30
N GLY A 128 12.92 -11.52 -1.25
CA GLY A 128 13.95 -12.54 -1.36
C GLY A 128 14.20 -13.30 -0.06
N PHE A 129 14.88 -14.44 -0.18
CA PHE A 129 15.37 -15.22 0.97
C PHE A 129 14.29 -15.60 2.01
N GLY A 130 13.03 -15.76 1.58
CA GLY A 130 11.91 -16.09 2.48
C GLY A 130 11.39 -14.91 3.30
N GLY A 131 11.58 -13.69 2.79
CA GLY A 131 11.07 -12.47 3.41
C GLY A 131 11.24 -11.26 2.50
N PHE A 132 11.37 -10.10 3.13
CA PHE A 132 11.48 -8.80 2.48
C PHE A 132 12.69 -8.03 2.98
N TRP A 133 13.44 -7.48 2.05
CA TRP A 133 14.43 -6.45 2.35
C TRP A 133 13.75 -5.09 2.31
N ALA A 134 13.99 -4.26 3.32
CA ALA A 134 13.48 -2.90 3.40
C ALA A 134 14.64 -1.95 3.69
N ALA A 135 14.88 -1.00 2.80
CA ALA A 135 15.82 0.08 3.02
C ALA A 135 15.13 1.18 3.84
N CYS A 136 15.47 1.28 5.11
CA CYS A 136 14.93 2.23 6.07
C CYS A 136 16.09 3.01 6.69
N ALA A 137 16.40 4.20 6.20
CA ALA A 137 17.64 4.89 6.59
C ALA A 137 17.78 5.01 8.13
N PRO A 138 18.95 4.63 8.72
CA PRO A 138 20.22 4.26 8.08
C PRO A 138 20.40 2.75 7.82
N GLU A 139 19.37 1.94 8.00
CA GLU A 139 19.43 0.49 8.06
C GLU A 139 18.87 -0.16 6.79
N ILE A 140 19.32 -1.39 6.52
CA ILE A 140 18.64 -2.31 5.62
C ILE A 140 18.12 -3.44 6.49
N LEU A 141 16.80 -3.55 6.60
CA LEU A 141 16.12 -4.51 7.45
C LEU A 141 15.73 -5.74 6.62
N PHE A 142 15.79 -6.91 7.24
CA PHE A 142 15.19 -8.13 6.70
C PHE A 142 13.96 -8.49 7.54
N LEU A 143 12.81 -8.50 6.89
CA LEU A 143 11.51 -8.84 7.46
C LEU A 143 11.17 -10.26 7.01
N ALA A 144 11.42 -11.25 7.87
CA ALA A 144 11.15 -12.64 7.56
C ALA A 144 9.63 -12.90 7.52
N ASP A 145 9.16 -13.70 6.55
CA ASP A 145 7.79 -14.22 6.50
C ASP A 145 7.88 -15.73 6.23
N LYS A 146 8.35 -16.48 7.22
CA LYS A 146 8.65 -17.92 7.05
C LYS A 146 7.38 -18.75 6.89
N ASN A 147 6.27 -18.29 7.45
CA ASN A 147 5.00 -19.00 7.42
C ASN A 147 4.14 -18.62 6.20
N GLY A 148 4.50 -17.56 5.47
CA GLY A 148 3.83 -17.10 4.27
C GLY A 148 2.45 -16.49 4.52
N ASP A 149 2.20 -15.96 5.72
CA ASP A 149 0.93 -15.35 6.11
C ASP A 149 0.86 -13.85 5.78
N ASP A 150 1.86 -13.34 5.06
CA ASP A 150 2.13 -11.95 4.76
C ASP A 150 2.08 -11.05 6.01
N LYS A 151 2.80 -11.47 7.04
CA LYS A 151 3.19 -10.64 8.18
C LYS A 151 4.64 -10.97 8.53
N PRO A 152 5.45 -9.97 8.90
CA PRO A 152 6.75 -10.23 9.49
C PRO A 152 6.64 -11.10 10.75
N ASP A 153 7.50 -12.12 10.86
CA ASP A 153 7.63 -13.00 12.04
C ASP A 153 8.24 -12.28 13.27
#